data_AF-A0A811UB41-F1
#
_entry.id   AF-A0A811UB41-F1
#
_cell.length_a   1.000
_cell.length_b   1.000
_cell.length_c   1.000
_cell.angle_alpha   90.00
_cell.angle_beta   90.00
_cell.angle_gamma   90.00
#
_symmetry.space_group_name_H-M   'P 1'
#
loop_
_entity.id
_entity.type
_entity.pdbx_description
1 polymer ?
#
loop_
_entity_poly.entity_id
_entity_poly.type
_entity_poly.pdbx_seq_one_letter_code
_entity_poly.pdbx_strand_id
1 'polypeptide(L)'
;MDKLRAVIFDRVGLSTKDSFDLLYLNWWLNGNTSWKPHRLGHILHMTICWCLKFFAPVTYFKGFLIALSTSTITTALYNLQATLDVMVAPFKAVVIAKHMHRLRTLTEVFNRLDDRYHNPRERAQIDEGVIICRQIICFYCAVYSGYAVMTWLGALIAGKMPHYLWFPYFDSIPNETLRYWLQFTFEALFIHFMLNVSYTNDVFPVIYMRALRTHVKLLAERVSRVGSNPELSAEEHHRELVDCIVAHREIL
;
A
#
# COMPACT_ATOMS: atom_id res chain seq x y z
N MET A 1 -5.48 20.21 -2.55
CA MET A 1 -5.75 19.63 -1.21
C MET A 1 -7.19 19.17 -1.05
N ASP A 2 -8.15 19.73 -1.79
CA ASP A 2 -9.58 19.39 -1.65
C ASP A 2 -9.94 17.96 -2.08
N LYS A 3 -9.28 17.41 -3.11
CA LYS A 3 -9.46 15.99 -3.48
C LYS A 3 -8.98 15.02 -2.41
N LEU A 4 -7.90 15.34 -1.70
CA LEU A 4 -7.37 14.50 -0.61
C LEU A 4 -8.29 14.57 0.61
N ARG A 5 -8.87 15.75 0.89
CA ARG A 5 -9.90 15.89 1.92
C ARG A 5 -11.18 15.15 1.55
N ALA A 6 -11.69 15.25 0.32
CA ALA A 6 -12.88 14.49 -0.10
C ALA A 6 -12.65 12.97 0.00
N VAL A 7 -11.50 12.47 -0.45
CA VAL A 7 -11.14 11.04 -0.34
C VAL A 7 -11.00 10.59 1.12
N ILE A 8 -10.67 11.48 2.07
CA ILE A 8 -10.51 11.09 3.48
C ILE A 8 -11.80 11.32 4.30
N PHE A 9 -12.61 12.32 3.94
CA PHE A 9 -13.67 12.85 4.79
C PHE A 9 -15.08 12.79 4.21
N ASP A 10 -15.27 12.47 2.93
CA ASP A 10 -16.63 12.29 2.38
C ASP A 10 -17.16 10.91 2.82
N ARG A 11 -18.30 10.90 3.54
CA ARG A 11 -18.70 9.78 4.43
C ARG A 11 -19.90 8.98 3.96
N VAL A 12 -20.52 9.30 2.82
CA VAL A 12 -21.81 8.73 2.45
C VAL A 12 -21.79 8.24 1.01
N GLY A 13 -22.21 6.99 0.79
CA GLY A 13 -22.29 6.39 -0.53
C GLY A 13 -20.96 5.86 -1.04
N LEU A 14 -20.09 5.41 -0.12
CA LEU A 14 -18.83 4.78 -0.47
C LEU A 14 -19.09 3.36 -0.95
N SER A 15 -18.27 2.93 -1.89
CA SER A 15 -18.20 1.54 -2.32
C SER A 15 -16.94 0.90 -1.75
N THR A 16 -16.99 -0.40 -1.50
CA THR A 16 -15.86 -1.21 -1.05
C THR A 16 -14.63 -1.01 -1.93
N LYS A 17 -14.79 -0.75 -3.24
CA LYS A 17 -13.67 -0.43 -4.15
C LYS A 17 -12.84 0.77 -3.68
N ASP A 18 -13.49 1.75 -3.05
CA ASP A 18 -12.89 3.01 -2.65
C ASP A 18 -11.90 2.82 -1.47
N SER A 19 -11.92 1.63 -0.84
CA SER A 19 -10.91 1.17 0.12
C SER A 19 -9.53 1.02 -0.53
N PHE A 20 -9.48 0.78 -1.84
CA PHE A 20 -8.25 0.49 -2.59
C PHE A 20 -7.69 1.71 -3.34
N ASP A 21 -8.40 2.84 -3.37
CA ASP A 21 -7.96 4.03 -4.13
C ASP A 21 -6.59 4.54 -3.70
N LEU A 22 -6.37 4.66 -2.39
CA LEU A 22 -5.08 5.09 -1.83
C LEU A 22 -3.97 4.06 -2.10
N LEU A 23 -4.30 2.77 -2.12
CA LEU A 23 -3.35 1.72 -2.51
C LEU A 23 -2.96 1.84 -3.98
N TYR A 24 -3.93 2.03 -4.88
CA TYR A 24 -3.66 2.24 -6.31
C TYR A 24 -2.88 3.52 -6.58
N LEU A 25 -3.14 4.59 -5.82
CA LEU A 25 -2.35 5.82 -5.88
C LEU A 25 -0.90 5.58 -5.47
N ASN A 26 -0.66 4.89 -4.35
CA ASN A 26 0.69 4.55 -3.92
C ASN A 26 1.40 3.61 -4.90
N TRP A 27 0.71 2.59 -5.42
CA TRP A 27 1.28 1.74 -6.46
C TRP A 27 1.57 2.48 -7.76
N TRP A 28 0.80 3.51 -8.09
CA TRP A 28 1.10 4.39 -9.21
C TRP A 28 2.38 5.20 -8.94
N LEU A 29 2.52 5.82 -7.76
CA LEU A 29 3.74 6.52 -7.33
C LEU A 29 4.96 5.60 -7.35
N ASN A 30 4.76 4.33 -7.01
CA ASN A 30 5.80 3.30 -7.03
C ASN A 30 6.07 2.73 -8.43
N GLY A 31 5.36 3.17 -9.47
CA GLY A 31 5.53 2.67 -10.85
C GLY A 31 5.02 1.24 -11.09
N ASN A 32 4.15 0.70 -10.22
CA ASN A 32 3.52 -0.62 -10.39
C ASN A 32 2.25 -0.57 -11.23
N THR A 33 1.61 0.60 -11.38
CA THR A 33 0.37 0.75 -12.16
C THR A 33 0.44 1.95 -13.09
N SER A 34 -0.29 1.89 -14.20
CA SER A 34 -0.59 3.06 -15.03
C SER A 34 -1.98 3.60 -14.69
N TRP A 35 -2.07 4.92 -14.46
CA TRP A 35 -3.34 5.62 -14.28
C TRP A 35 -4.02 5.94 -15.63
N LYS A 36 -3.24 6.11 -16.70
CA LYS A 36 -3.70 6.30 -18.08
C LYS A 36 -2.79 5.56 -19.07
N PRO A 37 -3.32 5.01 -20.18
CA PRO A 37 -2.49 4.33 -21.17
C PRO A 37 -1.59 5.31 -21.96
N HIS A 38 -0.35 4.87 -22.19
CA HIS A 38 0.60 5.30 -23.24
C HIS A 38 0.91 6.80 -23.38
N ARG A 39 1.50 7.41 -22.34
CA ARG A 39 2.33 8.63 -22.50
C ARG A 39 3.79 8.29 -22.17
N LEU A 40 4.73 8.77 -22.98
CA LEU A 40 6.18 8.53 -22.81
C LEU A 40 6.64 8.77 -21.37
N GLY A 41 6.18 9.85 -20.73
CA GLY A 41 6.52 10.18 -19.35
C GLY A 41 6.10 9.11 -18.33
N HIS A 42 4.98 8.41 -18.54
CA HIS A 42 4.59 7.31 -17.66
C HIS A 42 5.48 6.08 -17.80
N ILE A 43 5.89 5.76 -19.03
CA ILE A 43 6.82 4.64 -19.28
C ILE A 43 8.16 4.95 -18.62
N LEU A 44 8.69 6.16 -18.84
CA LEU A 44 9.92 6.61 -18.18
C LEU A 44 9.83 6.54 -16.65
N HIS A 45 8.73 7.03 -16.07
CA HIS A 45 8.48 6.95 -14.63
C HIS A 45 8.50 5.50 -14.14
N MET A 46 7.74 4.60 -14.77
CA MET A 46 7.72 3.18 -14.39
C MET A 46 9.11 2.54 -14.51
N THR A 47 9.80 2.76 -15.63
CA THR A 47 11.16 2.25 -15.83
C THR A 47 12.11 2.74 -14.73
N ILE A 48 12.09 4.04 -14.41
CA ILE A 48 12.92 4.60 -13.32
C ILE A 48 12.60 3.93 -11.99
N CYS A 49 11.32 3.83 -11.59
CA CYS A 49 10.93 3.19 -10.34
C CYS A 49 11.38 1.73 -10.26
N TRP A 50 11.27 0.98 -11.36
CA TRP A 50 11.73 -0.40 -11.42
C TRP A 50 13.25 -0.52 -11.32
N CYS A 51 13.99 0.34 -12.04
CA CYS A 51 15.44 0.43 -11.92
C CYS A 51 15.85 0.72 -10.47
N LEU A 52 15.20 1.67 -9.79
CA LEU A 52 15.49 2.01 -8.39
C LEU A 52 15.25 0.82 -7.46
N LYS A 53 14.14 0.09 -7.61
CA LYS A 53 13.85 -1.11 -6.79
C LYS A 53 14.89 -2.20 -6.98
N PHE A 54 15.25 -2.52 -8.23
CA PHE A 54 16.26 -3.56 -8.50
C PHE A 54 17.68 -3.13 -8.14
N PHE A 55 17.95 -1.82 -8.16
CA PHE A 55 19.22 -1.28 -7.70
C PHE A 55 19.34 -1.28 -6.17
N ALA A 56 18.23 -1.11 -5.44
CA ALA A 56 18.19 -1.00 -3.98
C ALA A 56 18.96 -2.11 -3.23
N PRO A 57 18.80 -3.41 -3.54
CA PRO A 57 19.61 -4.48 -2.96
C PRO A 57 21.11 -4.22 -2.96
N VAL A 58 21.66 -3.70 -4.07
CA VAL A 58 23.10 -3.46 -4.23
C VAL A 58 23.55 -2.30 -3.36
N THR A 59 22.78 -1.20 -3.32
CA THR A 59 23.14 0.01 -2.56
C THR A 59 23.12 -0.26 -1.06
N TYR A 60 22.06 -0.94 -0.58
CA TYR A 60 21.89 -1.28 0.83
C TYR A 60 22.92 -2.30 1.29
N PHE A 61 23.22 -3.33 0.48
CA PHE A 61 24.24 -4.30 0.83
C PHE A 61 25.64 -3.66 0.94
N LYS A 62 25.99 -2.76 0.01
CA LYS A 62 27.23 -1.97 0.14
C LYS A 62 27.22 -1.06 1.36
N GLY A 63 26.10 -0.39 1.64
CA GLY A 63 25.95 0.45 2.83
C GLY A 63 26.13 -0.33 4.13
N PHE A 64 25.61 -1.55 4.20
CA PHE A 64 25.86 -2.48 5.29
C PHE A 64 27.35 -2.82 5.45
N LEU A 65 28.06 -3.15 4.36
CA LEU A 65 29.50 -3.42 4.42
C LEU A 65 30.30 -2.22 4.90
N ILE A 66 29.94 -1.00 4.45
CA ILE A 66 30.55 0.25 4.93
C ILE A 66 30.29 0.40 6.42
N ALA A 67 29.04 0.30 6.87
CA ALA A 67 28.66 0.43 8.28
C ALA A 67 29.36 -0.62 9.16
N LEU A 68 29.54 -1.85 8.68
CA LEU A 68 30.26 -2.91 9.39
C LEU A 68 31.74 -2.57 9.62
N SER A 69 32.36 -1.85 8.67
CA SER A 69 33.78 -1.48 8.74
C SER A 69 34.06 -0.14 9.45
N THR A 70 33.10 0.80 9.43
CA THR A 70 33.33 2.19 9.87
C THR A 70 32.50 2.63 11.08
N SER A 71 31.47 1.86 11.45
CA SER A 71 30.50 2.24 12.48
C SER A 71 30.44 1.23 13.63
N THR A 72 29.62 1.53 14.65
CA THR A 72 29.39 0.62 15.77
C THR A 72 28.63 -0.63 15.30
N ILE A 73 28.76 -1.72 16.06
CA ILE A 73 28.04 -2.97 15.78
C ILE A 73 26.52 -2.73 15.75
N THR A 74 25.98 -1.88 16.63
CA THR A 74 24.56 -1.52 16.63
C THR A 74 24.13 -0.87 15.30
N THR A 75 24.92 0.06 14.77
CA THR A 75 24.65 0.68 13.47
C THR A 75 24.78 -0.33 12.33
N ALA A 76 25.75 -1.24 12.40
CA ALA A 76 25.90 -2.30 11.39
C ALA A 76 24.69 -3.25 11.38
N LEU A 77 24.21 -3.68 12.55
CA LEU A 77 23.02 -4.54 12.67
C LEU A 77 21.75 -3.82 12.21
N TYR A 78 21.60 -2.54 12.51
CA TYR A 78 20.51 -1.71 11.99
C TYR A 78 20.51 -1.65 10.44
N ASN A 79 21.68 -1.51 9.83
CA ASN A 79 21.83 -1.52 8.38
C ASN A 79 21.61 -2.91 7.77
N LEU A 80 22.01 -3.97 8.47
CA LEU A 80 21.73 -5.34 8.07
C LEU A 80 20.23 -5.61 8.02
N GLN A 81 19.48 -5.19 9.04
CA GLN A 81 18.02 -5.30 9.06
C GLN A 81 17.40 -4.62 7.83
N ALA A 82 17.75 -3.35 7.58
CA ALA A 82 17.24 -2.62 6.44
C ALA A 82 17.61 -3.27 5.10
N THR A 83 18.81 -3.84 5.00
CA THR A 83 19.27 -4.58 3.82
C THR A 83 18.40 -5.81 3.56
N LEU A 84 18.11 -6.62 4.58
CA LEU A 84 17.26 -7.80 4.44
C LEU A 84 15.85 -7.44 3.97
N ASP A 85 15.27 -6.37 4.50
CA ASP A 85 13.94 -5.89 4.08
C ASP A 85 13.95 -5.46 2.60
N VAL A 86 14.98 -4.72 2.19
CA VAL A 86 15.12 -4.24 0.81
C VAL A 86 15.42 -5.36 -0.19
N MET A 87 16.07 -6.46 0.24
CA MET A 87 16.26 -7.63 -0.63
C MET A 87 14.92 -8.26 -1.03
N VAL A 88 13.92 -8.24 -0.14
CA VAL A 88 12.61 -8.85 -0.37
C VAL A 88 11.65 -7.89 -1.09
N ALA A 89 11.82 -6.57 -0.95
CA ALA A 89 10.91 -5.57 -1.49
C ALA A 89 10.69 -5.66 -3.03
N PRO A 90 11.73 -5.86 -3.88
CA PRO A 90 11.54 -6.05 -5.32
C PRO A 90 10.72 -7.29 -5.65
N PHE A 91 10.94 -8.39 -4.91
CA PHE A 91 10.16 -9.62 -5.11
C PHE A 91 8.67 -9.39 -4.80
N LYS A 92 8.35 -8.73 -3.67
CA LYS A 92 6.98 -8.30 -3.34
C LYS A 92 6.39 -7.43 -4.46
N ALA A 93 7.16 -6.46 -4.97
CA ALA A 93 6.70 -5.58 -6.05
C ALA A 93 6.43 -6.35 -7.36
N VAL A 94 7.26 -7.34 -7.73
CA VAL A 94 7.04 -8.20 -8.90
C VAL A 94 5.76 -9.02 -8.75
N VAL A 95 5.53 -9.62 -7.58
CA VAL A 95 4.30 -10.38 -7.31
C VAL A 95 3.08 -9.49 -7.45
N ILE A 96 3.09 -8.29 -6.85
CA ILE A 96 2.00 -7.32 -6.98
C ILE A 96 1.77 -6.90 -8.43
N ALA A 97 2.84 -6.57 -9.17
CA ALA A 97 2.72 -6.17 -10.58
C ALA A 97 2.16 -7.30 -11.46
N LYS A 98 2.61 -8.54 -11.26
CA LYS A 98 2.10 -9.72 -11.98
C LYS A 98 0.61 -9.94 -11.72
N HIS A 99 0.15 -9.72 -10.49
CA HIS A 99 -1.24 -9.95 -10.11
C HIS A 99 -2.13 -8.71 -10.20
N MET A 100 -1.60 -7.57 -10.63
CA MET A 100 -2.32 -6.29 -10.66
C MET A 100 -3.63 -6.34 -11.45
N HIS A 101 -3.64 -7.07 -12.58
CA HIS A 101 -4.87 -7.29 -13.34
C HIS A 101 -5.95 -7.96 -12.48
N ARG A 102 -5.58 -9.01 -11.74
CA ARG A 102 -6.50 -9.73 -10.85
C ARG A 102 -6.97 -8.84 -9.71
N LEU A 103 -6.11 -7.97 -9.17
CA LEU A 103 -6.49 -7.01 -8.14
C LEU A 103 -7.57 -6.04 -8.62
N ARG A 104 -7.46 -5.55 -9.87
CA ARG A 104 -8.49 -4.70 -10.49
C ARG A 104 -9.81 -5.46 -10.65
N THR A 105 -9.76 -6.71 -11.11
CA THR A 105 -10.97 -7.55 -11.21
C THR A 105 -11.61 -7.81 -9.84
N LEU A 106 -10.82 -8.01 -8.77
CA LEU A 106 -11.36 -8.15 -7.41
C LEU A 106 -12.14 -6.90 -6.98
N THR A 107 -11.72 -5.72 -7.46
CA THR A 107 -12.41 -4.47 -7.14
C THR A 107 -13.80 -4.41 -7.81
N GLU A 108 -13.95 -5.04 -8.98
CA GLU A 108 -15.25 -5.20 -9.65
C GLU A 108 -16.14 -6.24 -8.94
N VAL A 109 -15.56 -7.33 -8.41
CA VAL A 109 -16.29 -8.31 -7.60
C VAL A 109 -16.90 -7.63 -6.37
N PHE A 110 -16.12 -6.81 -5.66
CA PHE A 110 -16.63 -6.07 -4.51
C PHE A 110 -17.76 -5.11 -4.87
N ASN A 111 -17.74 -4.47 -6.04
CA ASN A 111 -18.86 -3.63 -6.49
C ASN A 111 -20.14 -4.45 -6.69
N ARG A 112 -20.03 -5.62 -7.34
CA ARG A 112 -21.19 -6.50 -7.54
C ARG A 112 -21.75 -7.00 -6.20
N LEU A 113 -20.89 -7.25 -5.22
CA LEU A 113 -21.31 -7.60 -3.87
C LEU A 113 -22.01 -6.41 -3.17
N ASP A 114 -21.45 -5.21 -3.27
CA ASP A 114 -22.07 -3.99 -2.75
C ASP A 114 -23.49 -3.80 -3.33
N ASP A 115 -23.67 -3.97 -4.65
CA ASP A 115 -24.94 -3.77 -5.36
C ASP A 115 -26.09 -4.65 -4.82
N ARG A 116 -25.79 -5.78 -4.15
CA ARG A 116 -26.80 -6.72 -3.62
C ARG A 116 -27.49 -6.26 -2.35
N TYR A 117 -26.87 -5.33 -1.66
CA TYR A 117 -27.46 -4.77 -0.46
C TYR A 117 -28.29 -3.54 -0.93
N HIS A 118 -29.38 -3.17 -0.25
CA HIS A 118 -29.96 -1.80 -0.41
C HIS A 118 -30.35 -1.13 0.92
N ASN A 119 -30.33 -1.90 2.01
CA ASN A 119 -30.72 -1.41 3.32
C ASN A 119 -29.74 -0.31 3.81
N PRO A 120 -30.22 0.84 4.32
CA PRO A 120 -29.38 1.88 4.91
C PRO A 120 -28.42 1.37 5.98
N ARG A 121 -28.85 0.37 6.78
CA ARG A 121 -28.02 -0.20 7.84
C ARG A 121 -26.86 -1.03 7.29
N GLU A 122 -27.07 -1.72 6.18
CA GLU A 122 -26.03 -2.50 5.48
C GLU A 122 -25.06 -1.57 4.73
N ARG A 123 -25.60 -0.50 4.11
CA ARG A 123 -24.79 0.61 3.54
C ARG A 123 -23.82 1.17 4.55
N ALA A 124 -24.32 1.50 5.74
CA ALA A 124 -23.52 2.12 6.78
C ALA A 124 -22.35 1.22 7.21
N GLN A 125 -22.53 -0.11 7.22
CA GLN A 125 -21.44 -1.04 7.50
C GLN A 125 -20.37 -1.09 6.39
N ILE A 126 -20.78 -0.94 5.13
CA ILE A 126 -19.84 -0.80 4.00
C ILE A 126 -19.06 0.51 4.12
N ASP A 127 -19.77 1.63 4.32
CA ASP A 127 -19.17 2.96 4.50
C ASP A 127 -18.14 2.95 5.66
N GLU A 128 -18.52 2.41 6.82
CA GLU A 128 -17.63 2.25 7.97
C GLU A 128 -16.41 1.37 7.63
N GLY A 129 -16.63 0.26 6.91
CA GLY A 129 -15.57 -0.62 6.45
C GLY A 129 -14.54 0.10 5.58
N VAL A 130 -15.00 0.92 4.64
CA VAL A 130 -14.14 1.72 3.74
C VAL A 130 -13.38 2.78 4.52
N ILE A 131 -14.05 3.50 5.44
CA ILE A 131 -13.41 4.52 6.28
C ILE A 131 -12.28 3.91 7.11
N ILE A 132 -12.51 2.76 7.73
CA ILE A 132 -11.50 2.03 8.51
C ILE A 132 -10.33 1.62 7.61
N CYS A 133 -10.59 1.12 6.40
CA CYS A 133 -9.53 0.77 5.44
C CYS A 133 -8.65 1.99 5.11
N ARG A 134 -9.26 3.14 4.82
CA ARG A 134 -8.53 4.39 4.55
C ARG A 134 -7.71 4.85 5.75
N GLN A 135 -8.27 4.76 6.96
CA GLN A 135 -7.56 5.07 8.20
C GLN A 135 -6.34 4.15 8.41
N ILE A 136 -6.46 2.85 8.13
CA ILE A 136 -5.35 1.90 8.20
C ILE A 136 -4.22 2.32 7.25
N ILE A 137 -4.54 2.66 6.00
CA ILE A 137 -3.50 3.11 5.04
C ILE A 137 -2.82 4.38 5.53
N CYS A 138 -3.58 5.37 6.00
CA CYS A 138 -3.04 6.60 6.57
C CYS A 138 -2.15 6.33 7.79
N PHE A 139 -2.54 5.41 8.67
CA PHE A 139 -1.75 5.00 9.82
C PHE A 139 -0.42 4.38 9.39
N TYR A 140 -0.42 3.43 8.45
CA TYR A 140 0.81 2.85 7.90
C TYR A 140 1.71 3.93 7.28
N CYS A 141 1.15 4.83 6.47
CA CYS A 141 1.88 5.95 5.88
C CYS A 141 2.54 6.83 6.96
N ALA A 142 1.80 7.16 8.02
CA ALA A 142 2.30 7.97 9.13
C ALA A 142 3.42 7.28 9.91
N VAL A 143 3.27 5.98 10.22
CA VAL A 143 4.29 5.20 10.93
C VAL A 143 5.59 5.12 10.12
N TYR A 144 5.50 4.77 8.83
CA TYR A 144 6.67 4.65 7.96
C TYR A 144 7.34 6.01 7.68
N SER A 145 6.54 7.07 7.50
CA SER A 145 7.08 8.43 7.35
C SER A 145 7.72 8.93 8.63
N GLY A 146 7.13 8.62 9.79
CA GLY A 146 7.70 8.93 11.11
C GLY A 146 9.04 8.23 11.32
N TYR A 147 9.12 6.94 10.97
CA TYR A 147 10.38 6.21 10.97
C TYR A 147 11.44 6.89 10.09
N ALA A 148 11.10 7.24 8.85
CA ALA A 148 12.02 7.91 7.93
C ALA A 148 12.56 9.23 8.50
N VAL A 149 11.67 10.07 9.04
CA VAL A 149 12.03 11.35 9.65
C VAL A 149 12.96 11.14 10.85
N MET A 150 12.69 10.16 11.71
CA MET A 150 13.55 9.86 12.85
C MET A 150 14.94 9.39 12.41
N THR A 151 15.03 8.55 11.38
CA THR A 151 16.31 8.13 10.81
C THR A 151 17.08 9.32 10.25
N TRP A 152 16.43 10.23 9.51
CA TRP A 152 17.08 11.41 8.96
C TRP A 152 17.57 12.37 10.04
N LEU A 153 16.74 12.65 11.04
CA LEU A 153 17.12 13.52 12.16
C LEU A 153 18.28 12.92 12.95
N GLY A 154 18.25 11.62 13.24
CA GLY A 154 19.34 10.92 13.91
C GLY A 154 20.65 11.01 13.12
N ALA A 155 20.59 10.84 11.80
CA ALA A 155 21.74 10.97 10.92
C ALA A 155 22.30 12.40 10.89
N LEU A 156 21.43 13.42 10.80
CA LEU A 156 21.82 14.83 10.84
C LEU A 156 22.49 15.22 12.15
N ILE A 157 21.92 14.81 13.30
CA ILE A 157 22.50 15.08 14.62
C ILE A 157 23.87 14.42 14.75
N ALA A 158 24.04 13.22 14.20
CA ALA A 158 25.30 12.49 14.24
C ALA A 158 26.32 12.93 13.18
N GLY A 159 25.96 13.84 12.26
CA GLY A 159 26.82 14.24 11.15
C GLY A 159 27.18 13.10 10.19
N LYS A 160 26.27 12.13 10.02
CA LYS A 160 26.49 10.87 9.29
C LYS A 160 25.40 10.65 8.23
N MET A 161 25.63 9.69 7.34
CA MET A 161 24.62 9.23 6.39
C MET A 161 23.62 8.28 7.09
N PRO A 162 22.32 8.31 6.74
CA PRO A 162 21.28 7.46 7.32
C PRO A 162 21.61 5.96 7.33
N HIS A 163 21.99 5.42 6.18
CA HIS A 163 22.27 4.02 5.92
C HIS A 163 23.60 3.81 5.18
N TYR A 164 24.38 4.87 4.98
CA TYR A 164 25.62 4.85 4.20
C TYR A 164 25.42 4.28 2.80
N LEU A 165 24.27 4.57 2.18
CA LEU A 165 23.94 4.00 0.88
C LEU A 165 24.99 4.42 -0.15
N TRP A 166 25.45 3.44 -0.92
CA TRP A 166 26.40 3.69 -1.99
C TRP A 166 25.68 4.08 -3.28
N PHE A 167 26.00 5.26 -3.79
CA PHE A 167 25.53 5.74 -5.09
C PHE A 167 26.73 6.06 -5.99
N PRO A 168 26.71 5.64 -7.26
CA PRO A 168 27.78 5.94 -8.20
C PRO A 168 27.88 7.46 -8.43
N TYR A 169 29.08 7.93 -8.75
CA TYR A 169 29.41 9.32 -9.12
C TYR A 169 29.41 10.37 -7.99
N PHE A 170 28.88 10.07 -6.80
CA PHE A 170 28.94 11.01 -5.68
C PHE A 170 30.37 11.26 -5.17
N ASP A 171 31.24 10.24 -5.23
CA ASP A 171 32.64 10.34 -4.84
C ASP A 171 33.45 11.31 -5.73
N SER A 172 32.97 11.55 -6.96
CA SER A 172 33.62 12.44 -7.93
C SER A 172 33.33 13.92 -7.71
N ILE A 173 32.47 14.27 -6.74
CA ILE A 173 32.10 15.66 -6.42
C ILE A 173 33.24 16.27 -5.57
N PRO A 174 33.95 17.31 -6.06
CA PRO A 174 35.12 17.86 -5.36
C PRO A 174 34.77 18.63 -4.09
N ASN A 175 33.62 19.30 -4.06
CA ASN A 175 33.19 20.10 -2.91
C ASN A 175 32.55 19.18 -1.86
N GLU A 176 33.18 19.04 -0.70
CA GLU A 176 32.77 18.12 0.35
C GLU A 176 31.41 18.47 0.97
N THR A 177 31.14 19.76 1.18
CA THR A 177 29.85 20.23 1.71
C THR A 177 28.73 19.94 0.73
N LEU A 178 28.94 20.24 -0.56
CA LEU A 178 27.98 19.96 -1.61
C LEU A 178 27.75 18.45 -1.76
N ARG A 179 28.82 17.65 -1.72
CA ARG A 179 28.76 16.18 -1.77
C ARG A 179 27.90 15.64 -0.64
N TYR A 180 28.14 16.08 0.59
CA TYR A 180 27.37 15.67 1.76
C TYR A 180 25.87 15.95 1.59
N TRP A 181 25.48 17.20 1.28
CA TRP A 181 24.07 17.57 1.20
C TRP A 181 23.34 16.89 0.02
N LEU A 182 24.01 16.76 -1.13
CA LEU A 182 23.44 16.05 -2.27
C LEU A 182 23.25 14.57 -1.97
N GLN A 183 24.27 13.91 -1.39
CA GLN A 183 24.20 12.50 -1.04
C GLN A 183 23.12 12.26 0.01
N PHE A 184 23.10 13.06 1.07
CA PHE A 184 22.08 12.98 2.12
C PHE A 184 20.66 13.13 1.54
N THR A 185 20.44 14.13 0.70
CA THR A 185 19.12 14.38 0.10
C THR A 185 18.70 13.22 -0.80
N PHE A 186 19.62 12.72 -1.63
CA PHE A 186 19.34 11.60 -2.52
C PHE A 186 19.03 10.31 -1.73
N GLU A 187 19.85 10.03 -0.71
CA GLU A 187 19.66 8.91 0.20
C GLU A 187 18.31 9.00 0.94
N ALA A 188 17.96 10.18 1.46
CA ALA A 188 16.67 10.39 2.14
C ALA A 188 15.47 10.15 1.21
N LEU A 189 15.51 10.67 -0.02
CA LEU A 189 14.47 10.43 -1.03
C LEU A 189 14.39 8.96 -1.43
N PHE A 190 15.54 8.30 -1.58
CA PHE A 190 15.60 6.88 -1.92
C PHE A 190 15.03 5.99 -0.80
N ILE A 191 15.39 6.27 0.45
CA ILE A 191 14.82 5.60 1.63
C ILE A 191 13.31 5.81 1.67
N HIS A 192 12.83 7.05 1.49
CA HIS A 192 11.41 7.34 1.48
C HIS A 192 10.66 6.54 0.39
N PHE A 193 11.24 6.50 -0.82
CA PHE A 193 10.70 5.71 -1.92
C PHE A 193 10.63 4.22 -1.58
N MET A 194 11.71 3.64 -1.05
CA MET A 194 11.75 2.22 -0.69
C MET A 194 10.77 1.89 0.45
N LEU A 195 10.65 2.76 1.45
CA LEU A 195 9.64 2.63 2.50
C LEU A 195 8.22 2.69 1.93
N ASN A 196 7.96 3.58 0.96
CA ASN A 196 6.66 3.64 0.28
C ASN A 196 6.32 2.33 -0.45
N VAL A 197 7.29 1.77 -1.17
CA VAL A 197 7.15 0.47 -1.83
C VAL A 197 6.83 -0.61 -0.81
N SER A 198 7.56 -0.67 0.30
CA SER A 198 7.38 -1.69 1.35
C SER A 198 6.02 -1.61 2.02
N TYR A 199 5.64 -0.45 2.59
CA TYR A 199 4.38 -0.35 3.34
C TYR A 199 3.16 -0.56 2.45
N THR A 200 3.21 -0.11 1.18
CA THR A 200 2.07 -0.26 0.27
C THR A 200 1.82 -1.74 -0.04
N ASN A 201 2.89 -2.51 -0.22
CA ASN A 201 2.77 -3.95 -0.45
C ASN A 201 2.32 -4.69 0.82
N ASP A 202 2.75 -4.25 2.00
CA ASP A 202 2.45 -4.91 3.26
C ASP A 202 1.04 -4.58 3.79
N VAL A 203 0.50 -3.39 3.48
CA VAL A 203 -0.85 -2.99 3.89
C VAL A 203 -1.94 -3.56 2.99
N PHE A 204 -1.63 -3.91 1.73
CA PHE A 204 -2.60 -4.47 0.79
C PHE A 204 -3.37 -5.70 1.33
N PRO A 205 -2.71 -6.75 1.85
CA PRO A 205 -3.41 -7.91 2.42
C PRO A 205 -4.33 -7.53 3.57
N VAL A 206 -3.95 -6.55 4.39
CA VAL A 206 -4.76 -6.07 5.53
C VAL A 206 -6.05 -5.42 5.03
N ILE A 207 -5.96 -4.55 4.01
CA ILE A 207 -7.13 -3.90 3.40
C ILE A 207 -8.03 -4.93 2.72
N TYR A 208 -7.44 -5.86 1.97
CA TYR A 208 -8.18 -6.92 1.31
C TYR A 208 -8.96 -7.79 2.30
N MET A 209 -8.29 -8.27 3.36
CA MET A 209 -8.93 -9.11 4.39
C MET A 209 -10.01 -8.34 5.15
N ARG A 210 -9.82 -7.04 5.39
CA ARG A 210 -10.84 -6.21 6.05
C ARG A 210 -12.08 -6.03 5.17
N ALA A 211 -11.90 -5.70 3.90
CA ALA A 211 -12.99 -5.58 2.93
C ALA A 211 -13.77 -6.91 2.81
N LEU A 212 -13.06 -8.02 2.68
CA LEU A 212 -13.65 -9.36 2.64
C LEU A 212 -14.46 -9.67 3.90
N ARG A 213 -13.92 -9.34 5.08
CA ARG A 213 -14.60 -9.54 6.37
C ARG A 213 -15.92 -8.77 6.46
N THR A 214 -15.97 -7.54 5.94
CA THR A 214 -17.21 -6.75 5.90
C THR A 214 -18.29 -7.49 5.10
N HIS A 215 -17.94 -7.99 3.92
CA HIS A 215 -18.86 -8.75 3.06
C HIS A 215 -19.31 -10.08 3.69
N VAL A 216 -18.39 -10.83 4.30
CA VAL A 216 -18.73 -12.06 5.03
C VAL A 216 -19.70 -11.78 6.19
N LYS A 217 -19.50 -10.69 6.93
CA LYS A 217 -20.38 -10.29 8.03
C LYS A 217 -21.77 -9.92 7.52
N LEU A 218 -21.85 -9.09 6.48
CA LEU A 218 -23.11 -8.70 5.86
C LEU A 218 -23.89 -9.90 5.33
N LEU A 219 -23.20 -10.84 4.68
CA LEU A 219 -23.80 -12.08 4.22
C LEU A 219 -24.34 -12.92 5.40
N ALA A 220 -23.55 -13.10 6.45
CA ALA A 220 -23.98 -13.86 7.64
C ALA A 220 -25.22 -13.23 8.30
N GLU A 221 -25.26 -11.90 8.41
CA GLU A 221 -26.41 -11.16 8.91
C GLU A 221 -27.65 -11.35 8.03
N ARG A 222 -27.50 -11.33 6.70
CA ARG A 222 -28.62 -11.58 5.76
C ARG A 222 -29.13 -13.02 5.87
N VAL A 223 -28.23 -14.01 5.81
CA VAL A 223 -28.58 -15.44 5.96
C VAL A 223 -29.35 -15.70 7.26
N SER A 224 -28.97 -15.04 8.36
CA SER A 224 -29.66 -15.19 9.66
C SER A 224 -31.11 -14.68 9.67
N ARG A 225 -31.50 -13.83 8.72
CA ARG A 225 -32.83 -13.24 8.61
C ARG A 225 -33.70 -13.86 7.51
N VAL A 226 -33.13 -14.68 6.64
CA VAL A 226 -33.88 -15.36 5.57
C VAL A 226 -35.03 -16.15 6.20
N GLY A 227 -36.24 -15.99 5.67
CA GLY A 227 -37.44 -16.66 6.17
C GLY A 227 -38.06 -16.04 7.44
N SER A 228 -37.47 -14.96 7.97
CA SER A 228 -37.97 -14.29 9.18
C SER A 228 -39.02 -13.21 8.91
N ASN A 229 -39.19 -12.76 7.66
CA ASN A 229 -40.15 -11.72 7.32
C ASN A 229 -41.51 -12.33 6.93
N PRO A 230 -42.55 -12.22 7.77
CA PRO A 230 -43.87 -12.80 7.47
C PRO A 230 -44.58 -12.13 6.28
N GLU A 231 -44.11 -10.96 5.83
CA GLU A 231 -44.67 -10.23 4.69
C GLU A 231 -44.22 -10.78 3.33
N LEU A 232 -43.16 -11.60 3.29
CA LEU A 232 -42.63 -12.18 2.06
C LEU A 232 -43.30 -13.52 1.73
N SER A 233 -43.56 -13.72 0.43
CA SER A 233 -44.01 -15.01 -0.10
C SER A 233 -42.91 -16.08 0.00
N ALA A 234 -43.31 -17.36 -0.08
CA ALA A 234 -42.37 -18.48 -0.11
C ALA A 234 -41.38 -18.39 -1.29
N GLU A 235 -41.83 -17.86 -2.43
CA GLU A 235 -41.02 -17.65 -3.63
C GLU A 235 -39.98 -16.54 -3.42
N GLU A 236 -40.35 -15.45 -2.73
CA GLU A 236 -39.41 -14.36 -2.40
C GLU A 236 -38.36 -14.81 -1.38
N HIS A 237 -38.76 -15.59 -0.37
CA HIS A 237 -37.80 -16.21 0.55
C HIS A 237 -36.84 -17.18 -0.15
N HIS A 238 -37.34 -17.95 -1.13
CA HIS A 238 -36.49 -18.84 -1.93
C HIS A 238 -35.46 -18.03 -2.74
N ARG A 239 -35.88 -16.94 -3.40
CA ARG A 239 -34.97 -16.05 -4.13
C ARG A 239 -33.92 -15.42 -3.21
N GLU A 240 -34.30 -14.98 -2.01
CA GLU A 240 -33.36 -14.42 -1.05
C GLU A 240 -32.29 -15.44 -0.62
N LEU A 241 -32.68 -16.70 -0.43
CA LEU A 241 -31.75 -17.78 -0.12
C LEU A 241 -30.79 -18.06 -1.29
N VAL A 242 -31.31 -18.10 -2.51
CA VAL A 242 -30.48 -18.27 -3.73
C VAL A 242 -29.48 -17.12 -3.87
N ASP A 243 -29.91 -15.89 -3.65
CA ASP A 243 -29.03 -14.71 -3.66
C ASP A 243 -27.90 -14.83 -2.63
N CYS A 244 -28.20 -15.31 -1.43
CA CYS A 244 -27.19 -15.55 -0.40
C CYS A 244 -26.17 -16.61 -0.83
N ILE A 245 -26.62 -17.69 -1.48
CA ILE A 245 -25.73 -18.74 -2.02
C ILE A 245 -24.83 -18.17 -3.13
N VAL A 246 -25.38 -17.37 -4.03
CA VAL A 246 -24.60 -16.73 -5.10
C VAL A 246 -23.57 -15.77 -4.52
N ALA A 247 -23.95 -14.94 -3.54
CA ALA A 247 -23.02 -14.04 -2.85
C ALA A 247 -21.92 -14.80 -2.12
N HIS A 248 -22.25 -15.91 -1.45
CA HIS A 248 -21.25 -16.79 -0.83
C HIS A 248 -20.24 -17.34 -1.85
N ARG A 249 -20.73 -17.78 -3.01
CA ARG A 249 -19.90 -18.29 -4.11
C ARG A 249 -18.98 -17.20 -4.70
N GLU A 250 -19.42 -15.95 -4.74
CA GLU A 250 -18.59 -14.83 -5.23
C GLU A 250 -17.51 -14.40 -4.25
N ILE A 251 -17.70 -14.66 -2.95
CA ILE A 251 -16.74 -14.38 -1.87
C ILE A 251 -15.60 -15.41 -1.83
N LEU A 252 -15.87 -16.66 -2.20
CA LEU A 252 -14.91 -17.78 -2.24
C LEU A 252 -14.03 -17.76 -3.49
#